data_AF-A0A962Z218-F1
#
_entry.id   AF-A0A962Z218-F1
#
_cell.length_a   1.000
_cell.length_b   1.000
_cell.length_c   1.000
_cell.angle_alpha   90.00
_cell.angle_beta   90.00
_cell.angle_gamma   90.00
#
_symmetry.space_group_name_H-M   'P 1'
#
loop_
_entity.id
_entity.type
_entity.pdbx_description
1 polymer ?
#
loop_
_entity_poly.entity_id
_entity_poly.type
_entity_poly.pdbx_seq_one_letter_code
_entity_poly.pdbx_strand_id
1 'polypeptide(L)'
;ALGLAVVEAQAAGLVCFLSDRVVPEVDIVPELLHRLPLEAGAAVWAEAILLHSRARITQAGALNKCLASGLNIDTYVERLEQIYASARH
;
A
#
# COMPACT_ATOMS: atom_id res chain seq x y z
N ALA A 1 8.48 -7.74 5.79
CA ALA A 1 8.04 -6.92 6.94
C ALA A 1 7.64 -5.50 6.53
N LEU A 2 8.42 -4.77 5.70
CA LEU A 2 8.07 -3.39 5.31
C LEU A 2 6.79 -3.27 4.46
N GLY A 3 6.52 -4.21 3.54
CA GLY A 3 5.34 -4.12 2.67
C GLY A 3 4.00 -4.15 3.42
N LEU A 4 3.88 -5.00 4.45
CA LEU A 4 2.65 -5.09 5.25
C LEU A 4 2.38 -3.80 6.03
N ALA A 5 3.41 -3.17 6.60
CA ALA A 5 3.26 -1.91 7.32
C ALA A 5 2.71 -0.78 6.41
N VAL A 6 3.07 -0.78 5.12
CA VAL A 6 2.54 0.17 4.13
C VAL A 6 1.05 -0.10 3.86
N VAL A 7 0.63 -1.37 3.81
CA VAL A 7 -0.78 -1.75 3.65
C VAL A 7 -1.60 -1.32 4.87
N GLU A 8 -1.09 -1.57 6.09
CA GLU A 8 -1.75 -1.19 7.34
C GLU A 8 -1.91 0.33 7.46
N ALA A 9 -0.87 1.09 7.11
CA ALA A 9 -0.92 2.54 7.12
C ALA A 9 -1.95 3.11 6.13
N GLN A 10 -2.04 2.53 4.92
CA GLN A 10 -3.08 2.91 3.96
C GLN A 10 -4.49 2.56 4.45
N ALA A 11 -4.69 1.38 5.05
CA ALA A 11 -5.98 0.99 5.63
C ALA A 11 -6.41 1.92 6.79
N ALA A 12 -5.44 2.50 7.50
CA ALA A 12 -5.65 3.54 8.50
C ALA A 12 -5.90 4.95 7.91
N GLY A 13 -5.83 5.11 6.60
CA GLY A 13 -6.00 6.40 5.92
C GLY A 13 -4.80 7.33 6.02
N LEU A 14 -3.60 6.81 6.30
CA LEU A 14 -2.38 7.60 6.49
C LEU A 14 -1.63 7.80 5.17
N VAL A 15 -1.11 9.01 4.97
CA VAL A 15 -0.21 9.30 3.85
C VAL A 15 1.12 8.60 4.08
N CYS A 16 1.58 7.83 3.10
CA CYS A 16 2.84 7.09 3.14
C CYS A 16 3.82 7.67 2.12
N PHE A 17 5.01 8.00 2.62
CA PHE A 17 6.16 8.39 1.80
C PHE A 17 7.10 7.20 1.72
N LEU A 18 7.31 6.71 0.50
CA LEU A 18 7.99 5.45 0.22
C LEU A 18 9.15 5.69 -0.73
N SER A 19 10.18 4.86 -0.61
CA SER A 19 11.21 4.82 -1.64
C SER A 19 10.62 4.19 -2.91
N ASP A 20 11.04 4.65 -4.07
CA ASP A 20 10.83 4.02 -5.36
C ASP A 20 11.32 2.56 -5.44
N ARG A 21 12.19 2.13 -4.51
CA ARG A 21 12.64 0.73 -4.37
C ARG A 21 11.64 -0.18 -3.64
N VAL A 22 10.63 0.37 -2.97
CA VAL A 22 9.57 -0.43 -2.34
C VAL A 22 8.73 -1.08 -3.44
N VAL A 23 8.38 -2.36 -3.28
CA VAL A 23 7.62 -3.12 -4.28
C VAL A 23 6.30 -2.43 -4.64
N PRO A 24 5.86 -2.41 -5.92
CA PRO A 24 4.65 -1.70 -6.36
C PRO A 24 3.35 -2.35 -5.90
N GLU A 25 3.37 -3.63 -5.50
CA GLU A 25 2.18 -4.39 -5.10
C GLU A 25 1.48 -3.79 -3.87
N VAL A 26 2.18 -2.99 -3.07
CA VAL A 26 1.58 -2.31 -1.91
C VAL A 26 0.84 -1.02 -2.30
N ASP A 27 0.77 -0.66 -3.58
CA ASP A 27 0.16 0.59 -4.05
C ASP A 27 -1.37 0.46 -4.18
N ILE A 28 -2.08 0.39 -3.05
CA ILE A 28 -3.53 0.13 -3.01
C ILE A 28 -4.35 1.42 -3.08
N VAL A 29 -3.92 2.47 -2.39
CA VAL A 29 -4.63 3.75 -2.28
C VAL A 29 -3.74 4.86 -2.85
N PRO A 30 -3.76 5.11 -4.18
CA PRO A 30 -2.85 6.07 -4.82
C PRO A 30 -2.90 7.48 -4.22
N GLU A 31 -4.04 7.91 -3.67
CA GLU A 31 -4.18 9.24 -3.05
C GLU A 31 -3.43 9.40 -1.72
N LEU A 32 -2.95 8.29 -1.14
CA LEU A 32 -2.17 8.27 0.10
C LEU A 32 -0.68 8.03 -0.16
N LEU A 33 -0.24 7.83 -1.40
CA LEU A 33 1.12 7.36 -1.68
C LEU A 33 1.96 8.40 -2.40
N HIS A 34 3.16 8.61 -1.86
CA HIS A 34 4.20 9.40 -2.48
C HIS A 34 5.47 8.58 -2.58
N ARG A 35 5.97 8.38 -3.80
CA ARG A 35 7.22 7.67 -4.06
C ARG A 35 8.33 8.66 -4.37
N LEU A 36 9.47 8.49 -3.71
CA LEU A 36 10.67 9.32 -3.87
C LEU A 36 11.88 8.43 -4.16
N PRO A 37 12.85 8.88 -4.97
CA PRO A 37 14.12 8.20 -5.10
C PRO A 37 14.80 8.04 -3.73
N LEU A 38 15.31 6.85 -3.43
CA LEU A 38 16.03 6.62 -2.17
C LEU A 38 17.21 7.58 -2.00
N GLU A 39 17.82 7.97 -3.13
CA GLU A 39 19.02 8.81 -3.20
C GLU A 39 18.71 10.32 -3.18
N ALA A 40 17.43 10.74 -3.18
CA ALA A 40 17.04 12.14 -3.27
C ALA A 40 17.52 13.01 -2.09
N GLY A 41 18.00 12.39 -1.00
CA GLY A 41 18.56 13.07 0.16
C GLY A 41 17.52 13.71 1.09
N ALA A 42 17.89 13.95 2.34
CA ALA A 42 16.93 14.30 3.39
C ALA A 42 16.12 15.59 3.13
N ALA A 43 16.73 16.59 2.47
CA ALA A 43 16.04 17.85 2.18
C ALA A 43 14.84 17.67 1.24
N VAL A 44 15.00 16.89 0.17
CA VAL A 44 13.93 16.61 -0.81
C VAL A 44 12.80 15.82 -0.16
N TRP A 45 13.15 14.82 0.67
CA TRP A 45 12.17 14.04 1.42
C TRP A 45 11.37 14.91 2.41
N ALA A 46 12.05 15.79 3.16
CA ALA A 46 11.40 16.70 4.09
C ALA A 46 10.43 17.67 3.38
N GLU A 47 10.85 18.25 2.25
CA GLU A 47 10.00 19.12 1.44
C GLU A 47 8.75 18.39 0.93
N ALA A 48 8.92 17.17 0.39
CA ALA A 48 7.79 16.38 -0.09
C ALA A 48 6.79 16.07 1.03
N ILE A 49 7.28 15.72 2.22
CA ILE A 49 6.44 15.44 3.40
C ILE A 49 5.66 16.69 3.83
N LEU A 50 6.33 17.84 3.93
CA LEU A 50 5.69 19.09 4.32
C LEU A 50 4.59 19.51 3.34
N LEU A 51 4.81 19.31 2.03
CA LEU A 51 3.86 19.67 0.99
C LEU A 51 2.65 18.73 0.89
N HIS A 52 2.82 17.44 1.21
CA HIS A 52 1.83 16.40 0.87
C HIS A 52 1.33 15.56 2.05
N SER A 53 1.69 15.87 3.30
CA SER A 53 1.29 15.11 4.50
C SER A 53 -0.22 15.04 4.78
N ARG A 54 -1.05 15.80 4.06
CA ARG A 54 -2.49 15.85 4.30
C ARG A 54 -3.24 14.82 3.45
N ALA A 55 -3.81 13.82 4.10
CA ALA A 55 -4.71 12.85 3.48
C ALA A 55 -5.95 13.54 2.87
N ARG A 56 -6.35 13.08 1.68
CA ARG A 56 -7.53 13.59 0.94
C ARG A 56 -8.69 12.60 0.89
N ILE A 57 -8.56 11.47 1.57
CA ILE A 57 -9.57 10.40 1.67
C ILE A 57 -9.84 10.11 3.14
N THR A 58 -11.06 9.65 3.45
CA THR A 58 -11.40 9.19 4.80
C THR A 58 -10.77 7.84 5.08
N GLN A 59 -10.52 7.53 6.36
CA GLN A 59 -10.03 6.22 6.78
C GLN A 59 -10.96 5.09 6.33
N ALA A 60 -12.28 5.26 6.45
CA ALA A 60 -13.26 4.30 5.93
C ALA A 60 -13.15 4.10 4.41
N GLY A 61 -12.94 5.18 3.64
CA GLY A 61 -12.74 5.09 2.19
C GLY A 61 -11.45 4.34 1.82
N ALA A 62 -10.37 4.60 2.55
CA ALA A 62 -9.09 3.93 2.35
C ALA A 62 -9.16 2.44 2.72
N LEU A 63 -9.81 2.11 3.85
CA LEU A 63 -10.05 0.73 4.26
C LEU A 63 -10.85 -0.05 3.21
N ASN A 64 -11.93 0.54 2.67
CA ASN A 64 -12.73 -0.10 1.63
C ASN A 64 -11.90 -0.42 0.38
N LYS A 65 -10.99 0.46 -0.03
CA LYS A 65 -10.05 0.18 -1.13
C LYS A 65 -9.08 -0.96 -0.79
N CYS A 66 -8.60 -1.03 0.45
CA CYS A 66 -7.74 -2.12 0.92
C CYS A 66 -8.46 -3.47 0.89
N LEU A 67 -9.70 -3.52 1.38
CA LEU A 67 -10.52 -4.74 1.36
C LEU A 67 -10.90 -5.20 -0.06
N ALA A 68 -11.05 -4.26 -0.99
CA ALA A 68 -11.31 -4.55 -2.40
C ALA A 68 -10.04 -4.91 -3.21
N SER A 69 -8.86 -4.81 -2.60
CA SER A 69 -7.60 -5.10 -3.28
C SER A 69 -7.32 -6.60 -3.33
N GLY A 70 -6.45 -7.02 -4.26
CA GLY A 70 -5.94 -8.39 -4.31
C GLY A 70 -5.06 -8.77 -3.13
N LEU A 71 -4.77 -7.83 -2.21
CA LEU A 71 -4.04 -8.09 -0.97
C LEU A 71 -4.95 -8.48 0.20
N ASN A 72 -6.27 -8.52 0.01
CA ASN A 72 -7.19 -9.04 0.99
C ASN A 72 -6.95 -10.55 1.22
N ILE A 73 -6.89 -10.95 2.49
CA ILE A 73 -6.67 -12.34 2.89
C ILE A 73 -7.74 -13.27 2.33
N ASP A 74 -9.00 -12.82 2.26
CA ASP A 74 -10.10 -13.64 1.75
C ASP A 74 -9.86 -14.00 0.28
N THR A 75 -9.42 -13.02 -0.53
CA THR A 75 -9.04 -13.22 -1.93
C THR A 75 -7.85 -14.18 -2.08
N TYR A 76 -6.87 -14.11 -1.17
CA TYR A 76 -5.73 -15.02 -1.19
C TYR A 76 -6.12 -16.45 -0.82
N VAL A 77 -6.99 -16.63 0.16
CA VAL A 77 -7.48 -17.96 0.57
C VAL A 77 -8.19 -18.64 -0.59
N GLU A 78 -9.14 -17.96 -1.23
CA GLU A 78 -9.86 -18.50 -2.40
C GLU A 78 -8.90 -18.90 -3.53
N ARG A 79 -7.91 -18.06 -3.82
CA ARG A 79 -6.92 -18.34 -4.87
C ARG A 79 -6.02 -19.52 -4.53
N LEU A 80 -5.59 -19.64 -3.28
CA LEU A 80 -4.79 -20.78 -2.82
C LEU A 80 -5.59 -22.07 -2.89
N GLU A 81 -6.86 -22.05 -2.46
CA GLU A 81 -7.75 -23.20 -2.56
C GLU A 81 -7.87 -23.71 -4.01
N GLN A 82 -8.03 -22.82 -4.99
CA GLN A 82 -8.08 -23.17 -6.41
C GLN A 82 -6.76 -23.79 -6.91
N ILE A 83 -5.62 -23.26 -6.49
CA ILE A 83 -4.30 -23.81 -6.86
C ILE A 83 -4.13 -25.22 -6.29
N TYR A 84 -4.44 -25.41 -5.00
CA TYR A 84 -4.33 -26.72 -4.36
C TYR A 84 -5.35 -27.74 -4.89
N ALA A 85 -6.54 -27.29 -5.32
CA ALA A 85 -7.53 -28.15 -5.95
C ALA A 85 -7.09 -28.60 -7.36
N SER A 86 -6.48 -27.69 -8.14
CA SER A 86 -6.00 -28.00 -9.50
C SER A 86 -4.71 -28.84 -9.53
N ALA A 87 -3.87 -28.74 -8.51
CA ALA A 87 -2.67 -29.57 -8.35
C ALA A 87 -2.96 -31.03 -7.92
N ARG A 88 -4.23 -31.39 -7.73
CA ARG A 88 -4.66 -32.75 -7.33
C ARG A 88 -5.02 -33.65 -8.51
N HIS A 89 -4.60 -33.28 -9.73
CA HIS A 89 -4.66 -34.06 -10.97
C HIS A 89 -3.23 -34.33 -11.46
#